data_AF-A0A2U1MIU7-F1
#
_entry.id   AF-A0A2U1MIU7-F1
#
_cell.length_a   1.000
_cell.length_b   1.000
_cell.length_c   1.000
_cell.angle_alpha   90.00
_cell.angle_beta   90.00
_cell.angle_gamma   90.00
#
_symmetry.space_group_name_H-M   'P 1'
#
loop_
_entity.id
_entity.type
_entity.pdbx_description
1 polymer ?
#
loop_
_entity_poly.entity_id
_entity_poly.type
_entity_poly.pdbx_seq_one_letter_code
_entity_poly.pdbx_strand_id
1 'polypeptide(L)'
;MQVLGRLASQIATVVQGKDKPTYAPNRDDGDMCVILNAKDICVTGRKLTDKFYRWHTGYIGHLKERSLKDQMAKDPTEVIRKAVIRMLPRNKLRDDRDRKLRIFPGSEHPFGDKPLEPYVMPPRQVRELRPRARRAMIRAQKKSEQQQGGGNIVSKGKMRDEASQLKT
;
A
#
# COMPACT_ATOMS: atom_id res chain seq x y z
N MET A 1 4.04 2.27 6.01
CA MET A 1 2.86 2.73 5.25
C MET A 1 2.17 1.52 4.63
N GLN A 2 0.85 1.34 4.82
CA GLN A 2 0.12 0.16 4.36
C GLN A 2 -0.84 0.48 3.21
N VAL A 3 -1.10 -0.51 2.35
CA VAL A 3 -2.00 -0.38 1.21
C VAL A 3 -3.44 -0.67 1.62
N LEU A 4 -4.37 0.23 1.25
CA LEU A 4 -5.80 0.19 1.62
C LEU A 4 -6.43 -1.21 1.52
N GLY A 5 -6.35 -1.85 0.35
CA GLY A 5 -7.01 -3.14 0.13
C GLY A 5 -6.39 -4.28 0.93
N ARG A 6 -5.08 -4.24 1.18
CA ARG A 6 -4.38 -5.27 1.95
C ARG A 6 -4.74 -5.15 3.44
N LEU A 7 -4.73 -3.92 3.95
CA LEU A 7 -5.18 -3.61 5.30
C LEU A 7 -6.64 -4.04 5.51
N ALA A 8 -7.55 -3.64 4.62
CA ALA A 8 -8.97 -3.95 4.73
C ALA A 8 -9.26 -5.47 4.75
N SER A 9 -8.52 -6.26 3.97
CA SER A 9 -8.68 -7.71 3.96
C SER A 9 -8.28 -8.35 5.29
N GLN A 10 -7.20 -7.89 5.94
CA GLN A 10 -6.79 -8.42 7.24
C GLN A 10 -7.80 -8.01 8.33
N ILE A 11 -8.22 -6.75 8.34
CA ILE A 11 -9.25 -6.26 9.26
C ILE A 11 -10.53 -7.10 9.13
N ALA A 12 -10.98 -7.38 7.92
CA ALA A 12 -12.19 -8.17 7.70
C ALA A 12 -12.09 -9.61 8.25
N THR A 13 -10.89 -10.20 8.27
CA THR A 13 -10.64 -11.53 8.86
C THR A 13 -10.74 -11.48 10.38
N VAL A 14 -10.08 -10.49 11.01
CA VAL A 14 -10.05 -10.30 12.47
C VAL A 14 -11.44 -9.96 13.01
N VAL A 15 -12.16 -9.04 12.34
CA VAL A 15 -13.53 -8.66 12.72
C VAL A 15 -14.52 -9.84 12.54
N GLN A 16 -14.22 -10.78 11.64
CA GLN A 16 -15.01 -12.02 11.52
C GLN A 16 -14.63 -13.08 12.56
N GLY A 17 -13.48 -12.95 13.24
CA GLY A 17 -12.93 -13.96 14.15
C GLY A 17 -12.37 -15.19 13.45
N LYS A 18 -12.11 -15.12 12.13
CA LYS A 18 -11.61 -16.26 11.33
C LYS A 18 -10.15 -16.62 11.61
N ASP A 19 -9.46 -15.75 12.30
CA ASP A 19 -8.11 -15.95 12.84
C ASP A 19 -8.10 -16.90 14.04
N LYS A 20 -9.25 -17.11 14.71
CA LYS A 20 -9.38 -18.00 15.86
C LYS A 20 -9.93 -19.38 15.45
N PRO A 21 -9.44 -20.48 16.07
CA PRO A 21 -9.93 -21.83 15.79
C PRO A 21 -11.38 -22.05 16.25
N THR A 22 -11.89 -21.20 17.13
CA THR A 22 -13.27 -21.22 17.64
C THR A 22 -14.29 -20.59 16.68
N TYR A 23 -13.88 -20.23 15.46
CA TYR A 23 -14.74 -19.56 14.48
C TYR A 23 -16.00 -20.37 14.14
N ALA A 24 -17.16 -19.76 14.37
CA ALA A 24 -18.45 -20.26 13.93
C ALA A 24 -19.16 -19.21 13.05
N PRO A 25 -19.59 -19.55 11.82
CA PRO A 25 -20.11 -18.57 10.86
C PRO A 25 -21.45 -17.93 11.27
N ASN A 26 -22.22 -18.60 12.13
CA ASN A 26 -23.51 -18.15 12.65
C ASN A 26 -23.40 -17.25 13.89
N ARG A 27 -22.21 -17.17 14.51
CA ARG A 27 -21.94 -16.35 15.70
C ARG A 27 -21.04 -15.17 15.35
N ASP A 28 -21.05 -14.17 16.21
CA ASP A 28 -20.21 -12.98 16.08
C ASP A 28 -19.15 -12.92 17.19
N ASP A 29 -18.18 -13.82 17.10
CA ASP A 29 -17.09 -13.97 18.08
C ASP A 29 -15.79 -13.24 17.64
N GLY A 30 -15.89 -12.32 16.67
CA GLY A 30 -14.76 -11.52 16.19
C GLY A 30 -14.38 -10.36 17.11
N ASP A 31 -13.14 -9.89 17.00
CA ASP A 31 -12.58 -8.88 17.89
C ASP A 31 -12.88 -7.43 17.47
N MET A 32 -12.72 -6.52 18.42
CA MET A 32 -12.82 -5.08 18.16
C MET A 32 -11.51 -4.56 17.58
N CYS A 33 -11.58 -3.95 16.39
CA CYS A 33 -10.41 -3.42 15.71
C CYS A 33 -10.38 -1.90 15.81
N VAL A 34 -9.29 -1.36 16.36
CA VAL A 34 -8.99 0.08 16.38
C VAL A 34 -7.94 0.39 15.32
N ILE A 35 -8.29 1.23 14.35
CA ILE A 35 -7.38 1.73 13.32
C ILE A 35 -7.01 3.17 13.61
N LEU A 36 -5.70 3.44 13.62
CA LEU A 36 -5.12 4.76 13.78
C LEU A 36 -4.54 5.27 12.47
N ASN A 37 -4.35 6.59 12.37
CA ASN A 37 -3.71 7.27 11.25
C ASN A 37 -4.35 6.96 9.89
N ALA A 38 -5.68 7.00 9.81
CA ALA A 38 -6.39 6.76 8.55
C ALA A 38 -6.01 7.74 7.42
N LYS A 39 -5.49 8.93 7.78
CA LYS A 39 -4.99 9.94 6.83
C LYS A 39 -3.78 9.46 6.02
N ASP A 40 -2.92 8.62 6.61
CA ASP A 40 -1.63 8.24 6.02
C ASP A 40 -1.70 6.97 5.16
N ILE A 41 -2.91 6.59 4.75
CA ILE A 41 -3.13 5.35 4.00
C ILE A 41 -2.69 5.49 2.54
N CYS A 42 -2.03 4.45 2.03
CA CYS A 42 -1.56 4.43 0.65
C CYS A 42 -2.54 3.71 -0.28
N VAL A 43 -2.68 4.22 -1.49
CA VAL A 43 -3.23 3.50 -2.63
C VAL A 43 -2.22 3.47 -3.76
N THR A 44 -2.16 2.34 -4.46
CA THR A 44 -1.18 2.13 -5.54
C THR A 44 -1.68 2.66 -6.87
N GLY A 45 -0.76 3.14 -7.71
CA GLY A 45 -1.05 3.64 -9.06
C GLY A 45 -1.82 4.97 -9.06
N ARG A 46 -2.63 5.20 -10.09
CA ARG A 46 -3.42 6.44 -10.30
C ARG A 46 -4.81 6.40 -9.64
N LYS A 47 -5.03 5.48 -8.70
CA LYS A 47 -6.35 5.25 -8.08
C LYS A 47 -6.88 6.43 -7.27
N LEU A 48 -6.01 7.34 -6.81
CA LEU A 48 -6.44 8.56 -6.11
C LEU A 48 -7.38 9.41 -6.96
N THR A 49 -7.09 9.52 -8.26
CA THR A 49 -7.89 10.31 -9.21
C THR A 49 -8.93 9.46 -9.92
N ASP A 50 -8.57 8.23 -10.30
CA ASP A 50 -9.38 7.44 -11.23
C ASP A 50 -10.51 6.67 -10.53
N LYS A 51 -10.44 6.48 -9.22
CA LYS A 51 -11.46 5.75 -8.46
C LYS A 51 -12.56 6.71 -8.01
N PHE A 52 -13.79 6.43 -8.43
CA PHE A 52 -14.99 7.15 -8.00
C PHE A 52 -15.88 6.31 -7.08
N TYR A 53 -16.38 6.93 -6.02
CA TYR A 53 -17.50 6.43 -5.23
C TYR A 53 -18.79 6.95 -5.85
N ARG A 54 -19.66 6.03 -6.28
CA ARG A 54 -20.96 6.36 -6.87
C ARG A 54 -22.09 5.91 -5.95
N TRP A 55 -23.12 6.73 -5.83
CA TRP A 55 -24.36 6.39 -5.16
C TRP A 55 -25.53 7.13 -5.80
N HIS A 56 -26.71 6.53 -5.75
CA HIS A 56 -27.94 7.11 -6.28
C HIS A 56 -28.85 7.50 -5.12
N THR A 57 -29.57 8.60 -5.25
CA THR A 57 -30.48 9.08 -4.18
C THR A 57 -31.90 8.53 -4.28
N GLY A 58 -32.27 7.96 -5.44
CA GLY A 58 -33.61 7.44 -5.71
C GLY A 58 -34.37 8.24 -6.76
N TYR A 59 -34.06 9.54 -6.93
CA TYR A 59 -34.66 10.42 -7.93
C TYR A 59 -34.01 10.26 -9.31
N ILE A 60 -34.81 10.35 -10.38
CA ILE A 60 -34.35 10.26 -11.77
C ILE A 60 -33.24 11.30 -12.03
N GLY A 61 -32.12 10.88 -12.62
CA GLY A 61 -30.99 11.76 -12.95
C GLY A 61 -30.04 12.09 -11.79
N HIS A 62 -30.28 11.59 -10.56
CA HIS A 62 -29.50 11.96 -9.38
C HIS A 62 -28.41 10.94 -9.03
N LEU A 63 -27.55 10.62 -10.01
CA LEU A 63 -26.32 9.87 -9.78
C LEU A 63 -25.25 10.82 -9.19
N LYS A 64 -24.84 10.55 -7.95
CA LYS A 64 -23.79 11.32 -7.29
C LYS A 64 -22.48 10.55 -7.37
N GLU A 65 -21.43 11.25 -7.72
CA GLU A 65 -20.08 10.71 -7.79
C GLU A 65 -19.11 11.55 -6.97
N ARG A 66 -18.12 10.90 -6.37
CA ARG A 66 -17.03 11.56 -5.66
C ARG A 66 -15.73 10.82 -5.89
N SER A 67 -14.66 11.53 -6.23
CA SER A 67 -13.34 10.91 -6.40
C SER A 67 -12.79 10.40 -5.06
N LEU A 68 -11.85 9.46 -5.10
CA LEU A 68 -11.16 8.99 -3.91
C LEU A 68 -10.38 10.13 -3.25
N LYS A 69 -9.74 11.01 -4.03
CA LYS A 69 -9.02 12.18 -3.54
C LYS A 69 -9.93 13.09 -2.70
N ASP A 70 -11.11 13.43 -3.23
CA ASP A 70 -12.05 14.30 -2.52
C ASP A 70 -12.62 13.60 -1.29
N GLN A 71 -12.85 12.30 -1.36
CA GLN A 71 -13.29 11.52 -0.21
C GLN A 71 -12.23 11.48 0.90
N MET A 72 -10.95 11.34 0.57
CA MET A 72 -9.86 11.37 1.55
C MET A 72 -9.70 12.75 2.20
N ALA A 73 -9.91 13.82 1.44
CA ALA A 73 -9.88 15.19 1.98
C ALA A 73 -11.05 15.47 2.92
N LYS A 74 -12.25 14.96 2.59
CA LYS A 74 -13.44 15.17 3.41
C LYS A 74 -13.45 14.30 4.66
N ASP A 75 -13.32 12.99 4.47
CA ASP A 75 -13.31 12.02 5.56
C ASP A 75 -12.53 10.76 5.15
N PRO A 76 -11.25 10.64 5.59
CA PRO A 76 -10.43 9.48 5.30
C PRO A 76 -10.90 8.22 6.03
N THR A 77 -11.61 8.35 7.16
CA THR A 77 -12.15 7.21 7.92
C THR A 77 -13.14 6.42 7.08
N GLU A 78 -14.01 7.13 6.37
CA GLU A 78 -15.05 6.51 5.55
C GLU A 78 -14.48 5.71 4.36
N VAL A 79 -13.30 6.07 3.86
CA VAL A 79 -12.59 5.31 2.80
C VAL A 79 -12.26 3.90 3.29
N ILE A 80 -11.74 3.78 4.51
CA ILE A 80 -11.37 2.51 5.13
C ILE A 80 -12.63 1.74 5.52
N ARG A 81 -13.59 2.40 6.18
CA ARG A 81 -14.86 1.78 6.58
C ARG A 81 -15.58 1.16 5.38
N LYS A 82 -15.77 1.91 4.29
CA LYS A 82 -16.38 1.39 3.05
C LYS A 82 -15.61 0.23 2.44
N ALA A 83 -14.27 0.23 2.53
CA ALA A 83 -13.47 -0.87 2.02
C ALA A 83 -13.68 -2.14 2.84
N VAL A 84 -13.70 -2.04 4.18
CA VAL A 84 -13.90 -3.18 5.09
C VAL A 84 -15.33 -3.72 5.00
N ILE A 85 -16.36 -2.87 5.05
CA ILE A 85 -17.77 -3.30 4.93
C ILE A 85 -18.01 -4.10 3.65
N ARG A 86 -17.38 -3.69 2.54
CA ARG A 86 -17.49 -4.40 1.26
C ARG A 86 -16.75 -5.74 1.21
N MET A 87 -15.88 -6.02 2.18
CA MET A 87 -15.19 -7.31 2.35
C MET A 87 -15.90 -8.24 3.33
N LEU A 88 -16.86 -7.73 4.12
CA LEU A 88 -17.67 -8.55 5.03
C LEU A 88 -18.79 -9.28 4.26
N PRO A 89 -19.19 -10.49 4.72
CA PRO A 89 -20.31 -11.20 4.11
C PRO A 89 -21.60 -10.38 4.26
N ARG A 90 -22.42 -10.36 3.20
CA ARG A 90 -23.70 -9.62 3.19
C ARG A 90 -24.77 -10.42 3.93
N ASN A 91 -24.82 -10.27 5.24
CA ASN A 91 -25.82 -10.87 6.12
C ASN A 91 -26.24 -9.88 7.22
N LYS A 92 -27.15 -10.30 8.13
CA LYS A 92 -27.61 -9.48 9.25
C LYS A 92 -26.49 -9.14 10.24
N LEU A 93 -25.50 -10.03 10.41
CA LEU A 93 -24.35 -9.82 11.30
C LEU A 93 -23.34 -8.78 10.77
N ARG A 94 -23.46 -8.37 9.50
CA ARG A 94 -22.51 -7.44 8.89
C ARG A 94 -22.47 -6.10 9.63
N ASP A 95 -23.64 -5.60 10.01
CA ASP A 95 -23.75 -4.28 10.62
C ASP A 95 -23.25 -4.33 12.07
N ASP A 96 -23.49 -5.44 12.78
CA ASP A 96 -22.92 -5.70 14.12
C ASP A 96 -21.39 -5.79 14.08
N ARG A 97 -20.85 -6.47 13.07
CA ARG A 97 -19.41 -6.52 12.81
C ARG A 97 -18.82 -5.14 12.47
N ASP A 98 -19.54 -4.29 11.73
CA ASP A 98 -19.08 -2.93 11.44
C ASP A 98 -19.04 -2.03 12.69
N ARG A 99 -19.93 -2.28 13.67
CA ARG A 99 -19.91 -1.57 14.96
C ARG A 99 -18.65 -1.88 15.79
N LYS A 100 -18.03 -3.05 15.60
CA LYS A 100 -16.73 -3.41 16.19
C LYS A 100 -15.55 -2.66 15.57
N LEU A 101 -15.76 -1.95 14.45
CA LEU A 101 -14.72 -1.20 13.77
C LEU A 101 -14.67 0.26 14.24
N ARG A 102 -13.57 0.64 14.88
CA ARG A 102 -13.30 2.02 15.31
C ARG A 102 -12.09 2.55 14.54
N ILE A 103 -12.26 3.68 13.87
CA ILE A 103 -11.23 4.25 12.98
C ILE A 103 -11.04 5.71 13.37
N PHE A 104 -9.79 6.10 13.53
CA PHE A 104 -9.39 7.46 13.85
C PHE A 104 -8.49 8.03 12.76
N PRO A 105 -8.67 9.31 12.39
CA PRO A 105 -7.84 9.94 11.38
C PRO A 105 -6.40 10.20 11.85
N GLY A 106 -6.20 10.37 13.16
CA GLY A 106 -4.89 10.59 13.79
C GLY A 106 -4.43 9.41 14.65
N SER A 107 -3.40 9.66 15.46
CA SER A 107 -2.75 8.66 16.32
C SER A 107 -3.44 8.47 17.66
N GLU A 108 -4.32 9.38 18.05
CA GLU A 108 -4.99 9.36 19.35
C GLU A 108 -6.30 8.57 19.29
N HIS A 109 -6.58 7.85 20.37
CA HIS A 109 -7.85 7.15 20.60
C HIS A 109 -8.30 7.29 22.06
N PRO A 110 -9.61 7.27 22.33
CA PRO A 110 -10.15 7.37 23.70
C PRO A 110 -10.10 6.04 24.47
N PHE A 111 -9.58 4.94 23.90
CA PHE A 111 -9.64 3.59 24.50
C PHE A 111 -8.49 3.25 25.45
N GLY A 112 -7.89 4.25 26.11
CA GLY A 112 -6.72 4.03 26.98
C GLY A 112 -6.97 3.05 28.13
N ASP A 113 -8.21 2.96 28.61
CA ASP A 113 -8.57 2.12 29.76
C ASP A 113 -8.69 0.63 29.42
N LYS A 114 -8.77 0.29 28.12
CA LYS A 114 -8.96 -1.09 27.66
C LYS A 114 -7.61 -1.69 27.26
N PRO A 115 -7.35 -2.98 27.56
CA PRO A 115 -6.16 -3.64 27.06
C PRO A 115 -6.21 -3.69 25.54
N LEU A 116 -5.28 -2.99 24.89
CA LEU A 116 -5.13 -2.94 23.44
C LEU A 116 -3.88 -3.74 23.07
N GLU A 117 -4.06 -4.80 22.30
CA GLU A 117 -2.94 -5.57 21.75
C GLU A 117 -2.55 -5.01 20.37
N PRO A 118 -1.27 -4.67 20.15
CA PRO A 118 -0.81 -4.19 18.85
C PRO A 118 -0.84 -5.33 17.84
N TYR A 119 -1.65 -5.18 16.78
CA TYR A 119 -1.73 -6.16 15.71
C TYR A 119 -0.56 -6.03 14.74
N VAL A 120 0.25 -7.09 14.62
CA VAL A 120 1.31 -7.20 13.62
C VAL A 120 0.80 -7.96 12.41
N MET A 121 0.92 -7.37 11.22
CA MET A 121 0.54 -8.05 9.99
C MET A 121 1.47 -9.24 9.71
N PRO A 122 0.95 -10.36 9.18
CA PRO A 122 1.79 -11.49 8.81
C PRO A 122 2.84 -11.08 7.77
N PRO A 123 4.11 -11.49 7.95
CA PRO A 123 5.18 -11.14 7.03
C PRO A 123 4.86 -11.75 5.66
N ARG A 124 4.84 -10.91 4.63
CA ARG A 124 4.52 -11.34 3.27
C ARG A 124 5.79 -11.37 2.43
N GLN A 125 6.05 -12.49 1.78
CA GLN A 125 7.09 -12.58 0.77
C GLN A 125 6.63 -11.83 -0.50
N VAL A 126 7.25 -10.69 -0.78
CA VAL A 126 6.97 -9.91 -1.99
C VAL A 126 7.60 -10.63 -3.17
N ARG A 127 6.80 -11.04 -4.15
CA ARG A 127 7.31 -11.49 -5.45
C ARG A 127 8.00 -10.28 -6.08
N GLU A 128 9.32 -10.37 -6.29
CA GLU A 128 10.14 -9.26 -6.81
C GLU A 128 9.57 -8.63 -8.09
N LEU A 129 10.00 -7.39 -8.38
CA LEU A 129 9.56 -6.61 -9.54
C LEU A 129 9.54 -7.43 -10.84
N ARG A 130 8.58 -7.09 -11.72
CA ARG A 130 8.52 -7.63 -13.08
C ARG A 130 9.91 -7.50 -13.77
N PRO A 131 10.40 -8.53 -14.49
CA PRO A 131 11.76 -8.61 -15.03
C PRO A 131 12.23 -7.40 -15.85
N ARG A 132 11.31 -6.63 -16.44
CA ARG A 132 11.62 -5.46 -17.29
C ARG A 132 12.24 -4.28 -16.53
N ALA A 133 11.77 -3.98 -15.31
CA ALA A 133 12.31 -2.88 -14.52
C ALA A 133 13.70 -3.20 -13.94
N ARG A 134 13.87 -4.45 -13.45
CA ARG A 134 15.17 -4.95 -12.97
C ARG A 134 16.21 -4.99 -14.10
N ARG A 135 15.83 -5.45 -15.30
CA ARG A 135 16.69 -5.41 -16.49
C ARG A 135 17.02 -3.98 -16.94
N ALA A 136 16.09 -3.04 -16.82
CA ALA A 136 16.34 -1.64 -17.15
C ALA A 136 17.31 -0.98 -16.16
N MET A 137 17.18 -1.24 -14.85
CA MET A 137 18.14 -0.76 -13.84
C MET A 137 19.52 -1.38 -14.02
N ILE A 138 19.60 -2.70 -14.23
CA ILE A 138 20.88 -3.38 -14.48
C ILE A 138 21.55 -2.83 -15.76
N ARG A 139 20.78 -2.56 -16.81
CA ARG A 139 21.28 -1.91 -18.03
C ARG A 139 21.74 -0.47 -17.79
N ALA A 140 21.03 0.28 -16.94
CA ALA A 140 21.42 1.65 -16.57
C ALA A 140 22.70 1.68 -15.74
N GLN A 141 22.83 0.77 -14.75
CA GLN A 141 24.04 0.60 -13.93
C GLN A 141 25.25 0.16 -14.77
N LYS A 142 25.06 -0.83 -15.65
CA LYS A 142 26.13 -1.27 -16.57
C LYS A 142 26.56 -0.16 -17.53
N LYS A 143 25.62 0.71 -17.97
CA LYS A 143 25.92 1.87 -18.82
C LYS A 143 26.68 2.96 -18.06
N SER A 144 26.34 3.22 -16.79
CA SER A 144 27.10 4.16 -15.95
C SER A 144 28.50 3.63 -15.59
N GLU A 145 28.65 2.32 -15.36
CA GLU A 145 29.94 1.67 -15.12
C GLU A 145 30.85 1.70 -16.36
N GLN A 146 30.28 1.49 -17.55
CA GLN A 146 31.02 1.61 -18.83
C GLN A 146 31.45 3.05 -19.13
N GLN A 147 30.66 4.05 -18.72
CA GLN A 147 31.04 5.46 -18.85
C GLN A 147 32.15 5.87 -17.88
N GLN A 148 32.23 5.25 -16.69
CA GLN A 148 33.34 5.45 -15.76
C GLN A 148 34.61 4.67 -16.18
N GLY A 149 34.45 3.49 -16.78
CA GLY A 149 35.57 2.69 -17.32
C GLY A 149 36.16 3.20 -18.65
N GLY A 150 35.42 4.03 -19.40
CA GLY A 150 35.86 4.61 -20.67
C GLY A 150 36.82 5.79 -20.56
N GLY A 151 37.08 6.29 -19.34
CA GLY A 151 37.96 7.44 -19.09
C GLY A 151 39.46 7.15 -19.03
N ASN A 152 39.92 5.91 -19.22
CA ASN A 152 41.32 5.55 -18.97
C ASN A 152 42.05 4.84 -20.13
N ILE A 153 41.60 5.04 -21.38
CA ILE A 153 42.27 4.46 -22.59
C ILE A 153 42.99 5.53 -23.44
N VAL A 154 43.04 6.81 -23.02
CA VAL A 154 43.81 7.85 -23.73
C VAL A 154 44.95 8.38 -22.86
N SER A 155 46.04 7.60 -22.74
CA SER A 155 47.36 8.13 -22.33
C SER A 155 48.56 7.19 -22.57
N LYS A 156 48.41 5.96 -23.05
CA LYS A 156 49.55 5.06 -23.41
C LYS A 156 49.68 4.89 -24.92
N GLY A 157 50.14 5.94 -25.61
CA GLY A 157 50.39 5.89 -27.06
C GLY A 157 51.39 6.92 -27.61
N LYS A 158 51.98 7.78 -26.76
CA LYS A 158 53.02 8.76 -27.14
C LYS A 158 54.20 8.68 -26.17
N MET A 159 54.91 7.55 -26.14
CA MET A 159 56.27 7.42 -25.58
C MET A 159 57.00 6.24 -26.26
N ARG A 160 56.91 6.12 -27.59
CA ARG A 160 57.74 5.16 -28.35
C ARG A 160 58.49 5.75 -29.54
N ASP A 161 58.33 7.04 -29.84
CA ASP A 161 59.02 7.66 -30.98
C ASP A 161 60.14 8.66 -30.59
N GLU A 162 60.53 8.74 -29.32
CA GLU A 162 61.70 9.54 -28.88
C GLU A 162 62.87 8.70 -28.34
N ALA A 163 62.90 7.40 -28.66
CA ALA A 163 64.03 6.50 -28.33
C ALA A 163 64.76 6.00 -29.58
N SER A 164 64.72 6.77 -30.67
CA SER A 164 65.44 6.50 -31.93
C SER A 164 66.28 7.70 -32.41
N GLN A 165 66.63 8.63 -31.52
CA GLN A 165 67.66 9.64 -31.74
C GLN A 165 68.51 9.76 -30.45
N LEU A 166 69.50 8.88 -30.30
CA LEU A 166 70.74 9.03 -29.52
C LEU A 166 71.46 7.67 -29.52
N LYS A 167 71.88 7.26 -30.71
CA LYS A 167 72.97 6.30 -30.93
C LYS A 167 73.82 6.85 -32.07
N THR A 168 74.64 7.83 -31.77
CA THR A 168 75.95 8.08 -32.37
C THR A 168 76.76 8.85 -31.32
#